data_AF-A0A2E7HM30-F1
#
_entry.id   AF-A0A2E7HM30-F1
#
_cell.length_a   1.000
_cell.length_b   1.000
_cell.length_c   1.000
_cell.angle_alpha   90.00
_cell.angle_beta   90.00
_cell.angle_gamma   90.00
#
_symmetry.space_group_name_H-M   'P 1'
#
loop_
_entity.id
_entity.type
_entity.pdbx_description
1 polymer ?
#
loop_
_entity_poly.entity_id
_entity_poly.type
_entity_poly.pdbx_seq_one_letter_code
_entity_poly.pdbx_strand_id
1 'polypeptide(L)'
;MTSVATIQQYVNNPPYYGRSHPRDCARVKELCGPTRKFDFERKLWATRCTDALRALVASKKWQPVGIDKEANAPLMRAAVEHRARAEAEWKAAEEARKAQEEEERKRLVVEEAIKMSKKKAREAEAAIAELKAKRQKRAAEAKAVAVLPFASKPKPVPAAAAAASAKEEKRDGIDPSEAEVAECARLGFTAQAIAYSRTLTKLGPRGSLSDEGRVLRYCLLTCDADESVRELSRDERRRSWGGSEVRWTLPETASRAYAKELADDAKAAAEQGVAYA
;
A
#
# COMPACT_ATOMS: atom_id res chain seq x y z
N MET A 1 -47.39 -1.23 28.21
CA MET A 1 -46.05 -1.20 28.83
C MET A 1 -45.14 -2.11 28.04
N THR A 2 -44.27 -1.52 27.23
CA THR A 2 -43.30 -2.25 26.42
C THR A 2 -42.23 -2.89 27.32
N SER A 3 -41.99 -4.19 27.15
CA SER A 3 -40.98 -4.90 27.95
C SER A 3 -39.55 -4.55 27.50
N VAL A 4 -38.59 -4.67 28.41
CA VAL A 4 -37.15 -4.48 28.09
C VAL A 4 -36.71 -5.46 26.99
N ALA A 5 -37.23 -6.68 26.98
CA ALA A 5 -36.94 -7.67 25.95
C ALA A 5 -37.40 -7.22 24.55
N THR A 6 -38.58 -6.59 24.44
CA THR A 6 -39.09 -6.02 23.18
C THR A 6 -38.19 -4.90 22.66
N ILE A 7 -37.69 -4.04 23.55
CA ILE A 7 -36.75 -2.96 23.19
C ILE A 7 -35.45 -3.55 22.67
N GLN A 8 -34.88 -4.54 23.37
CA GLN A 8 -33.65 -5.18 22.95
C GLN A 8 -33.81 -5.88 21.60
N GLN A 9 -34.92 -6.59 21.41
CA GLN A 9 -35.25 -7.24 20.14
C GLN A 9 -35.37 -6.20 19.02
N TYR A 10 -35.97 -5.04 19.28
CA TYR A 10 -36.10 -3.98 18.29
C TYR A 10 -34.72 -3.41 17.88
N VAL A 11 -33.83 -3.17 18.85
CA VAL A 11 -32.50 -2.60 18.60
C VAL A 11 -31.57 -3.60 17.89
N ASN A 12 -31.71 -4.90 18.18
CA ASN A 12 -30.88 -5.95 17.59
C ASN A 12 -31.27 -6.31 16.13
N ASN A 13 -32.44 -5.88 15.65
CA ASN A 13 -32.98 -6.27 14.34
C ASN A 13 -33.21 -5.06 13.41
N PRO A 14 -32.14 -4.43 12.88
CA PRO A 14 -32.29 -3.42 11.84
C PRO A 14 -32.87 -4.06 10.56
N PRO A 15 -33.67 -3.33 9.75
CA PRO A 15 -33.94 -1.90 9.84
C PRO A 15 -35.03 -1.53 10.86
N TYR A 16 -34.85 -0.40 11.54
CA TYR A 16 -35.74 0.13 12.57
C TYR A 16 -36.96 0.83 11.96
N TYR A 17 -38.12 0.19 11.99
CA TYR A 17 -39.36 0.72 11.42
C TYR A 17 -40.15 1.60 12.38
N GLY A 18 -40.72 2.69 11.88
CA GLY A 18 -41.60 3.58 12.63
C GLY A 18 -42.53 4.41 11.77
N ARG A 19 -43.54 4.97 12.44
CA ARG A 19 -44.59 5.81 11.84
C ARG A 19 -44.24 7.27 12.03
N SER A 20 -44.54 8.09 11.04
CA SER A 20 -44.50 9.55 11.16
C SER A 20 -45.75 10.16 10.55
N HIS A 21 -46.07 11.38 10.98
CA HIS A 21 -47.16 12.14 10.38
C HIS A 21 -46.74 12.61 8.97
N PRO A 22 -47.64 12.66 7.97
CA PRO A 22 -47.29 13.12 6.62
C PRO A 22 -46.64 14.51 6.58
N ARG A 23 -47.05 15.41 7.50
CA ARG A 23 -46.47 16.75 7.65
C ARG A 23 -45.00 16.75 8.08
N ASP A 24 -44.56 15.73 8.81
CA ASP A 24 -43.19 15.61 9.29
C ASP A 24 -42.30 14.76 8.36
N CYS A 25 -42.80 14.35 7.19
CA CYS A 25 -42.07 13.44 6.30
C CYS A 25 -40.74 14.01 5.81
N ALA A 26 -40.68 15.32 5.52
CA ALA A 26 -39.44 15.99 5.10
C ALA A 26 -38.38 15.94 6.20
N ARG A 27 -38.78 16.22 7.45
CA ARG A 27 -37.87 16.17 8.61
C ARG A 27 -37.40 14.75 8.90
N VAL A 28 -38.28 13.75 8.80
CA VAL A 28 -37.90 12.33 8.96
C VAL A 28 -36.92 11.89 7.86
N LYS A 29 -37.13 12.31 6.61
CA LYS A 29 -36.19 12.03 5.51
C LYS A 29 -34.81 12.63 5.74
N GLU A 30 -34.75 13.84 6.29
CA GLU A 30 -33.51 14.53 6.65
C GLU A 30 -32.78 13.80 7.79
N LEU A 31 -33.49 13.49 8.89
CA LEU A 31 -32.91 12.80 10.06
C LEU A 31 -32.43 11.37 9.74
N CYS A 32 -33.11 10.66 8.83
CA CYS A 32 -32.66 9.34 8.38
C CYS A 32 -31.40 9.39 7.50
N GLY A 33 -31.09 10.54 6.89
CA GLY A 33 -29.95 10.70 5.98
C GLY A 33 -29.96 9.69 4.81
N PRO A 34 -28.78 9.16 4.41
CA PRO A 34 -28.66 8.24 3.28
C PRO A 34 -29.21 6.84 3.59
N THR A 35 -29.38 6.48 4.87
CA THR A 35 -29.86 5.15 5.29
C THR A 35 -31.38 5.03 5.32
N ARG A 36 -32.10 6.02 4.76
CA ARG A 36 -33.57 6.04 4.72
C ARG A 36 -34.12 4.96 3.81
N LYS A 37 -35.14 4.24 4.30
CA LYS A 37 -35.97 3.34 3.50
C LYS A 37 -37.44 3.61 3.80
N PHE A 38 -38.26 3.77 2.78
CA PHE A 38 -39.70 3.87 2.96
C PHE A 38 -40.35 2.57 2.50
N ASP A 39 -41.15 1.97 3.36
CA ASP A 39 -41.97 0.81 3.06
C ASP A 39 -43.34 1.33 2.59
N PHE A 40 -43.63 1.20 1.30
CA PHE A 40 -44.86 1.69 0.67
C PHE A 40 -46.09 0.88 1.08
N GLU A 41 -45.95 -0.42 1.32
CA GLU A 41 -47.05 -1.30 1.70
C GLU A 41 -47.53 -0.96 3.11
N ARG A 42 -46.59 -0.82 4.05
CA ARG A 42 -46.89 -0.55 5.45
C ARG A 42 -46.98 0.94 5.78
N LYS A 43 -46.57 1.80 4.84
CA LYS A 43 -46.43 3.26 4.98
C LYS A 43 -45.54 3.62 6.17
N LEU A 44 -44.37 2.96 6.28
CA LEU A 44 -43.41 3.11 7.38
C LEU A 44 -42.08 3.67 6.90
N TRP A 45 -41.46 4.50 7.74
CA TRP A 45 -40.07 4.90 7.57
C TRP A 45 -39.17 3.93 8.33
N ALA A 46 -38.05 3.57 7.72
CA ALA A 46 -37.05 2.71 8.32
C ALA A 46 -35.63 3.29 8.16
N THR A 47 -34.77 2.96 9.12
CA THR A 47 -33.34 3.26 9.05
C THR A 47 -32.53 2.07 9.57
N ARG A 48 -31.34 1.85 8.99
CA ARG A 48 -30.37 0.84 9.48
C ARG A 48 -29.36 1.43 10.47
N CYS A 49 -29.28 2.75 10.56
CA CYS A 49 -28.29 3.43 11.40
C CYS A 49 -28.86 3.69 12.80
N THR A 50 -28.12 3.29 13.83
CA THR A 50 -28.50 3.48 15.23
C THR A 50 -28.51 4.97 15.63
N ASP A 51 -27.71 5.82 14.98
CA ASP A 51 -27.71 7.27 15.24
C ASP A 51 -28.93 7.95 14.67
N ALA A 52 -29.29 7.59 13.44
CA ALA A 52 -30.54 8.03 12.84
C ALA A 52 -31.73 7.62 13.71
N LEU A 53 -31.74 6.39 14.25
CA LEU A 53 -32.76 5.95 15.20
C LEU A 53 -32.85 6.88 16.43
N ARG A 54 -31.71 7.22 17.05
CA ARG A 54 -31.69 8.13 18.20
C ARG A 54 -32.22 9.52 17.85
N ALA A 55 -31.81 10.07 16.71
CA ALA A 55 -32.25 11.38 16.24
C ALA A 55 -33.76 11.40 15.93
N LEU A 56 -34.29 10.33 15.33
CA LEU A 56 -35.72 10.16 15.06
C LEU A 56 -36.54 10.11 16.35
N VAL A 57 -36.13 9.29 17.32
CA VAL A 57 -36.84 9.17 18.61
C VAL A 57 -36.77 10.49 19.39
N ALA A 58 -35.61 11.14 19.41
CA ALA A 58 -35.43 12.44 20.07
C ALA A 58 -36.29 13.55 19.45
N SER A 59 -36.53 13.50 18.14
CA SER A 59 -37.36 14.50 17.44
C SER A 59 -38.84 14.48 17.84
N LYS A 60 -39.32 13.37 18.42
CA LYS A 60 -40.75 13.11 18.71
C LYS A 60 -41.68 13.17 17.48
N LYS A 61 -41.13 13.26 16.27
CA LYS A 61 -41.88 13.28 14.99
C LYS A 61 -42.06 11.90 14.35
N TRP A 62 -41.37 10.91 14.92
CA TRP A 62 -41.36 9.53 14.48
C TRP A 62 -41.54 8.63 15.69
N GLN A 63 -42.43 7.65 15.57
CA GLN A 63 -42.74 6.67 16.62
C GLN A 63 -42.32 5.26 16.17
N PRO A 64 -41.41 4.59 16.89
CA PRO A 64 -41.05 3.20 16.61
C PRO A 64 -42.27 2.27 16.68
N VAL A 65 -42.37 1.34 15.74
CA VAL A 65 -43.47 0.34 15.72
C VAL A 65 -43.29 -0.64 16.88
N GLY A 66 -44.36 -0.87 17.64
CA GLY A 66 -44.37 -1.85 18.73
C GLY A 66 -43.70 -1.39 20.03
N ILE A 67 -43.29 -0.12 20.09
CA ILE A 67 -42.70 0.50 21.28
C ILE A 67 -43.59 1.66 21.71
N ASP A 68 -44.00 1.67 22.98
CA ASP A 68 -44.82 2.72 23.58
C ASP A 68 -44.01 4.03 23.71
N LYS A 69 -44.68 5.18 23.67
CA LYS A 69 -44.03 6.50 23.81
C LYS A 69 -43.20 6.64 25.10
N GLU A 70 -43.68 6.04 26.18
CA GLU A 70 -43.02 6.03 27.49
C GLU A 70 -41.72 5.21 27.46
N ALA A 71 -41.64 4.21 26.58
CA ALA A 71 -40.46 3.37 26.38
C ALA A 71 -39.39 4.01 25.47
N ASN A 72 -39.62 5.22 24.95
CA ASN A 72 -38.65 5.92 24.10
C ASN A 72 -37.32 6.22 24.82
N ALA A 73 -37.35 6.59 26.11
CA ALA A 73 -36.12 6.85 26.87
C ALA A 73 -35.31 5.57 27.13
N PRO A 74 -35.91 4.46 27.59
CA PRO A 74 -35.24 3.15 27.62
C PRO A 74 -34.71 2.72 26.25
N LEU A 75 -35.45 2.93 25.15
CA LEU A 75 -35.00 2.61 23.79
C LEU A 75 -33.74 3.40 23.40
N MET A 76 -33.69 4.70 23.71
CA MET A 76 -32.50 5.51 23.43
C MET A 76 -31.26 5.01 24.19
N ARG A 77 -31.41 4.58 25.45
CA ARG A 77 -30.31 3.98 26.23
C ARG A 77 -29.84 2.67 25.60
N ALA A 78 -30.77 1.77 25.27
CA ALA A 78 -30.47 0.51 24.61
C ALA A 78 -29.77 0.71 23.26
N ALA A 79 -30.16 1.73 22.49
CA ALA A 79 -29.52 2.08 21.22
C ALA A 79 -28.07 2.57 21.41
N VAL A 80 -27.80 3.36 22.46
CA VAL A 80 -26.43 3.78 22.81
C VAL A 80 -25.57 2.59 23.22
N GLU A 81 -26.10 1.72 24.09
CA GLU A 81 -25.39 0.51 24.52
C GLU A 81 -25.10 -0.44 23.35
N HIS A 82 -26.07 -0.63 22.45
CA HIS A 82 -25.88 -1.45 21.25
C HIS A 82 -24.79 -0.88 20.34
N ARG A 83 -24.77 0.44 20.13
CA ARG A 83 -23.70 1.08 19.35
C ARG A 83 -22.33 0.89 20.03
N ALA A 84 -22.25 1.10 21.34
CA ALA A 84 -21.00 0.91 22.08
C ALA A 84 -20.49 -0.53 22.00
N ARG A 85 -21.38 -1.52 22.06
CA ARG A 85 -21.03 -2.95 21.87
C ARG A 85 -20.53 -3.22 20.46
N ALA A 86 -21.23 -2.74 19.43
CA ALA A 86 -20.81 -2.92 18.05
C ALA A 86 -19.44 -2.26 17.77
N GLU A 87 -19.18 -1.08 18.34
CA GLU A 87 -17.87 -0.42 18.24
C GLU A 87 -16.77 -1.20 18.98
N ALA A 88 -17.08 -1.76 20.16
CA ALA A 88 -16.13 -2.60 20.90
C ALA A 88 -15.82 -3.91 20.16
N GLU A 89 -16.83 -4.57 19.60
CA GLU A 89 -16.67 -5.78 18.78
C GLU A 89 -15.85 -5.51 17.52
N TRP A 90 -16.11 -4.40 16.84
CA TRP A 90 -15.34 -3.99 15.67
C TRP A 90 -13.87 -3.73 16.01
N LYS A 91 -13.59 -3.01 17.10
CA LYS A 91 -12.22 -2.78 17.59
C LYS A 91 -11.52 -4.08 17.96
N ALA A 92 -12.20 -4.98 18.69
CA ALA A 92 -11.65 -6.28 19.05
C ALA A 92 -11.36 -7.15 17.81
N ALA A 93 -12.23 -7.11 16.79
CA ALA A 93 -12.00 -7.81 15.52
C ALA A 93 -10.82 -7.21 14.74
N GLU A 94 -10.65 -5.88 14.76
CA GLU A 94 -9.52 -5.21 14.11
C GLU A 94 -8.20 -5.54 14.81
N GLU A 95 -8.16 -5.54 16.14
CA GLU A 95 -7.00 -5.96 16.93
C GLU A 95 -6.66 -7.43 16.70
N ALA A 96 -7.67 -8.32 16.66
CA ALA A 96 -7.47 -9.73 16.33
C ALA A 96 -6.90 -9.92 14.92
N ARG A 97 -7.39 -9.17 13.93
CA ARG A 97 -6.85 -9.20 12.55
C ARG A 97 -5.40 -8.73 12.52
N LYS A 98 -5.07 -7.64 13.20
CA LYS A 98 -3.67 -7.14 13.30
C LYS A 98 -2.76 -8.17 13.96
N ALA A 99 -3.22 -8.82 15.02
CA ALA A 99 -2.47 -9.88 15.70
C ALA A 99 -2.19 -11.08 14.77
N GLN A 100 -3.19 -11.49 13.98
CA GLN A 100 -3.02 -12.55 12.97
C GLN A 100 -2.03 -12.16 11.88
N GLU A 101 -2.15 -10.95 11.33
CA GLU A 101 -1.21 -10.43 10.32
C GLU A 101 0.23 -10.36 10.88
N GLU A 102 0.41 -9.99 12.14
CA GLU A 102 1.72 -9.97 12.78
C GLU A 102 2.29 -11.39 12.99
N GLU A 103 1.45 -12.35 13.39
CA GLU A 103 1.84 -13.76 13.51
C GLU A 103 2.25 -14.35 12.15
N GLU A 104 1.47 -14.09 11.10
CA GLU A 104 1.78 -14.52 9.73
C GLU A 104 3.09 -13.90 9.24
N ARG A 105 3.33 -12.60 9.51
CA ARG A 105 4.61 -11.95 9.20
C ARG A 105 5.77 -12.61 9.92
N LYS A 106 5.62 -12.93 11.21
CA LYS A 106 6.67 -13.64 11.98
C LYS A 106 6.94 -15.02 11.38
N ARG A 107 5.91 -15.76 10.96
CA ARG A 107 6.07 -17.06 10.29
C ARG A 107 6.83 -16.95 8.98
N LEU A 108 6.50 -15.96 8.14
CA LEU A 108 7.20 -15.72 6.88
C LEU A 108 8.68 -15.38 7.10
N VAL A 109 9.00 -14.52 8.07
CA VAL A 109 10.40 -14.18 8.41
C VAL A 109 11.19 -15.42 8.86
N VAL A 110 10.59 -16.28 9.70
CA VAL A 110 11.24 -17.53 10.12
C VAL A 110 11.43 -18.48 8.93
N GLU A 111 10.45 -18.60 8.06
CA GLU A 111 10.55 -19.44 6.86
C GLU A 111 11.64 -18.95 5.90
N GLU A 112 11.72 -17.63 5.68
CA GLU A 112 12.78 -17.01 4.88
C GLU A 112 14.16 -17.20 5.52
N ALA A 113 14.29 -17.07 6.84
CA ALA A 113 15.53 -17.34 7.55
C ALA A 113 15.99 -18.80 7.38
N ILE A 114 15.05 -19.76 7.44
CA ILE A 114 15.34 -21.17 7.20
C ILE A 114 15.78 -21.40 5.74
N LYS A 115 15.10 -20.78 4.76
CA LYS A 115 15.47 -20.88 3.34
C LYS A 115 16.87 -20.33 3.09
N MET A 116 17.18 -19.16 3.65
CA MET A 116 18.49 -18.53 3.53
C MET A 116 19.60 -19.34 4.21
N SER A 117 19.32 -19.92 5.38
CA SER A 117 20.26 -20.83 6.06
C SER A 117 20.56 -22.08 5.23
N LYS A 118 19.53 -22.73 4.67
CA LYS A 118 19.70 -23.88 3.78
C LYS A 118 20.49 -23.53 2.51
N LYS A 119 20.26 -22.35 1.92
CA LYS A 119 21.02 -21.88 0.75
C LYS A 119 22.50 -21.68 1.10
N LYS A 120 22.79 -20.99 2.21
CA LYS A 120 24.16 -20.79 2.70
C LYS A 120 24.88 -22.11 3.00
N ALA A 121 24.18 -23.10 3.56
CA ALA A 121 24.76 -24.43 3.80
C ALA A 121 25.18 -25.13 2.50
N ARG A 122 24.33 -25.10 1.46
CA ARG A 122 24.65 -25.66 0.14
C ARG A 122 25.83 -24.95 -0.54
N GLU A 123 25.89 -23.63 -0.44
CA GLU A 123 27.00 -22.84 -0.98
C GLU A 123 28.32 -23.15 -0.26
N ALA A 124 28.28 -23.32 1.07
CA ALA A 124 29.45 -23.72 1.85
C ALA A 124 29.94 -25.13 1.47
N GLU A 125 29.03 -26.09 1.28
CA GLU A 125 29.36 -27.44 0.82
C GLU A 125 30.00 -27.42 -0.58
N ALA A 126 29.46 -26.63 -1.51
CA ALA A 126 30.01 -26.47 -2.86
C ALA A 126 31.43 -25.86 -2.83
N ALA A 127 31.66 -24.84 -2.00
CA ALA A 127 32.98 -24.23 -1.84
C ALA A 127 34.01 -25.21 -1.25
N ILE A 128 33.60 -26.05 -0.29
CA ILE A 128 34.46 -27.10 0.27
C ILE A 128 34.80 -28.15 -0.80
N ALA A 129 33.83 -28.55 -1.64
CA ALA A 129 34.06 -29.48 -2.74
C ALA A 129 35.04 -28.91 -3.79
N GLU A 130 34.88 -27.63 -4.15
CA GLU A 130 35.77 -26.95 -5.09
C GLU A 130 37.22 -26.87 -4.56
N LEU A 131 37.39 -26.56 -3.27
CA LEU A 131 38.72 -26.54 -2.63
C LEU A 131 39.37 -27.93 -2.61
N LYS A 132 38.59 -28.99 -2.35
CA LYS A 132 39.10 -30.37 -2.42
C LYS A 132 39.53 -30.75 -3.84
N ALA A 133 38.74 -30.39 -4.85
CA ALA A 133 39.09 -30.63 -6.26
C ALA A 133 40.36 -29.87 -6.68
N LYS A 134 40.49 -28.59 -6.28
CA LYS A 134 41.71 -27.80 -6.54
C LYS A 134 42.94 -28.40 -5.87
N ARG A 135 42.83 -28.91 -4.64
CA ARG A 135 43.93 -29.59 -3.95
C ARG A 135 44.35 -30.87 -4.65
N GLN A 136 43.39 -31.68 -5.12
CA GLN A 136 43.69 -32.90 -5.87
C GLN A 136 44.37 -32.59 -7.22
N LYS A 137 43.90 -31.57 -7.95
CA LYS A 137 44.51 -31.13 -9.20
C LYS A 137 45.96 -30.66 -9.00
N ARG A 138 46.21 -29.82 -7.98
CA ARG A 138 47.58 -29.38 -7.64
C ARG A 138 48.49 -30.54 -7.20
N ALA A 139 47.95 -31.54 -6.50
CA ALA A 139 48.71 -32.73 -6.12
C ALA A 139 49.08 -33.61 -7.33
N ALA A 140 48.20 -33.70 -8.34
CA ALA A 140 48.49 -34.39 -9.60
C ALA A 140 49.54 -33.63 -10.44
N GLU A 141 49.41 -32.31 -10.54
CA GLU A 141 50.38 -31.44 -11.24
C GLU A 141 51.76 -31.46 -10.55
N ALA A 142 51.82 -31.43 -9.21
CA ALA A 142 53.09 -31.54 -8.48
C ALA A 142 53.78 -32.90 -8.69
N LYS A 143 53.02 -33.99 -8.84
CA LYS A 143 53.57 -35.31 -9.22
C LYS A 143 54.08 -35.34 -10.67
N ALA A 144 53.47 -34.59 -11.58
CA ALA A 144 53.94 -34.48 -12.96
C ALA A 144 55.21 -33.61 -13.10
N VAL A 145 55.36 -32.57 -12.28
CA VAL A 145 56.55 -31.70 -12.28
C VAL A 145 57.79 -32.39 -11.68
N ALA A 146 57.63 -33.43 -10.85
CA ALA A 146 58.74 -34.23 -10.33
C ALA A 146 59.45 -35.12 -11.39
N VAL A 147 59.02 -35.10 -12.66
CA VAL A 147 59.55 -35.96 -13.74
C VAL A 147 60.36 -35.20 -14.80
N LEU A 148 60.57 -33.87 -14.71
CA LEU A 148 61.37 -33.15 -15.71
C LEU A 148 62.47 -32.24 -15.12
N PRO A 149 63.70 -32.25 -15.70
CA PRO A 149 64.83 -31.49 -15.19
C PRO A 149 64.84 -30.03 -15.67
N PHE A 150 65.10 -29.15 -14.70
CA PHE A 150 65.87 -27.89 -14.74
C PHE A 150 66.12 -27.17 -16.09
N ALA A 151 65.40 -26.07 -16.33
CA ALA A 151 65.78 -24.85 -17.06
C ALA A 151 64.51 -23.95 -17.14
N SER A 152 64.48 -22.62 -17.04
CA SER A 152 65.46 -21.54 -17.02
C SER A 152 64.71 -20.21 -16.70
N LYS A 153 65.43 -19.29 -16.03
CA LYS A 153 65.30 -17.81 -15.86
C LYS A 153 63.96 -17.07 -16.12
N PRO A 154 63.52 -16.17 -15.21
CA PRO A 154 62.39 -15.25 -15.44
C PRO A 154 62.81 -13.94 -16.14
N LYS A 155 61.93 -13.41 -16.98
CA LYS A 155 62.07 -12.13 -17.71
C LYS A 155 61.01 -11.14 -17.20
N PRO A 156 61.36 -9.87 -16.90
CA PRO A 156 60.40 -8.88 -16.43
C PRO A 156 59.72 -8.18 -17.63
N VAL A 157 58.43 -7.90 -17.50
CA VAL A 157 57.63 -7.11 -18.46
C VAL A 157 56.77 -6.12 -17.66
N PRO A 158 56.60 -4.87 -18.14
CA PRO A 158 56.30 -3.72 -17.28
C PRO A 158 54.81 -3.49 -17.04
N ALA A 159 54.56 -2.72 -15.99
CA ALA A 159 53.27 -2.17 -15.60
C ALA A 159 52.70 -1.26 -16.70
N ALA A 160 51.53 -1.62 -17.22
CA ALA A 160 50.66 -0.72 -17.97
C ALA A 160 49.50 -0.30 -17.07
N ALA A 161 49.53 0.96 -16.64
CA ALA A 161 48.43 1.61 -15.96
C ALA A 161 47.27 1.80 -16.96
N ALA A 162 46.23 0.98 -16.81
CA ALA A 162 44.96 1.22 -17.46
C ALA A 162 44.22 2.31 -16.67
N ALA A 163 44.03 3.47 -17.30
CA ALA A 163 43.15 4.51 -16.84
C ALA A 163 41.75 3.92 -16.65
N ALA A 164 41.26 3.94 -15.41
CA ALA A 164 39.89 3.63 -15.08
C ALA A 164 39.00 4.73 -15.67
N SER A 165 38.38 4.45 -16.82
CA SER A 165 37.15 5.11 -17.21
C SER A 165 36.17 4.99 -16.03
N ALA A 166 35.66 6.12 -15.56
CA ALA A 166 34.60 6.18 -14.56
C ALA A 166 33.51 5.19 -14.97
N LYS A 167 33.40 4.09 -14.22
CA LYS A 167 32.29 3.16 -14.37
C LYS A 167 31.06 3.97 -14.00
N GLU A 168 30.16 4.20 -14.95
CA GLU A 168 28.77 4.46 -14.64
C GLU A 168 28.36 3.36 -13.65
N GLU A 169 28.07 3.75 -12.42
CA GLU A 169 27.52 2.84 -11.42
C GLU A 169 26.29 2.22 -12.05
N LYS A 170 26.33 0.89 -12.25
CA LYS A 170 25.21 0.14 -12.76
C LYS A 170 24.04 0.43 -11.82
N ARG A 171 23.06 1.19 -12.31
CA ARG A 171 21.80 1.41 -11.63
C ARG A 171 21.20 0.04 -11.35
N ASP A 172 20.89 -0.25 -10.10
CA ASP A 172 20.14 -1.46 -9.73
C ASP A 172 18.69 -1.27 -10.20
N GLY A 173 18.39 -1.61 -11.46
CA GLY A 173 17.04 -1.45 -11.99
C GLY A 173 16.89 -1.59 -13.50
N ILE A 174 15.68 -1.32 -13.95
CA ILE A 174 15.32 -1.17 -15.37
C ILE A 174 15.68 0.25 -15.80
N ASP A 175 16.31 0.40 -16.97
CA ASP A 175 16.61 1.72 -17.54
C ASP A 175 15.30 2.49 -17.82
N PRO A 176 15.22 3.78 -17.45
CA PRO A 176 14.03 4.57 -17.72
C PRO A 176 13.81 4.74 -19.22
N SER A 177 12.55 4.68 -19.62
CA SER A 177 12.18 5.03 -20.98
C SER A 177 12.31 6.54 -21.20
N GLU A 178 12.59 6.97 -22.44
CA GLU A 178 12.69 8.40 -22.80
C GLU A 178 11.42 9.17 -22.42
N ALA A 179 10.26 8.52 -22.52
CA ALA A 179 8.97 9.09 -22.13
C ALA A 179 8.87 9.34 -20.61
N GLU A 180 9.38 8.44 -19.77
CA GLU A 180 9.40 8.61 -18.31
C GLU A 180 10.31 9.77 -17.90
N VAL A 181 11.50 9.87 -18.52
CA VAL A 181 12.44 10.97 -18.25
C VAL A 181 11.83 12.31 -18.67
N ALA A 182 11.22 12.37 -19.86
CA ALA A 182 10.57 13.57 -20.35
C ALA A 182 9.40 14.01 -19.46
N GLU A 183 8.58 13.07 -18.99
CA GLU A 183 7.43 13.36 -18.13
C GLU A 183 7.85 13.79 -16.72
N CYS A 184 8.86 13.14 -16.14
CA CYS A 184 9.46 13.57 -14.88
C CYS A 184 10.00 15.00 -14.98
N ALA A 185 10.72 15.31 -16.06
CA ALA A 185 11.23 16.66 -16.32
C ALA A 185 10.10 17.68 -16.50
N ARG A 186 9.03 17.31 -17.22
CA ARG A 186 7.83 18.15 -17.43
C ARG A 186 7.13 18.50 -16.12
N LEU A 187 7.09 17.56 -15.17
CA LEU A 187 6.48 17.72 -13.85
C LEU A 187 7.40 18.40 -12.82
N GLY A 188 8.66 18.63 -13.15
CA GLY A 188 9.63 19.32 -12.30
C GLY A 188 10.38 18.41 -11.32
N PHE A 189 10.40 17.09 -11.55
CA PHE A 189 11.24 16.19 -10.76
C PHE A 189 12.71 16.40 -11.10
N THR A 190 13.52 16.69 -10.08
CA THR A 190 14.96 16.82 -10.22
C THR A 190 15.64 15.45 -10.16
N ALA A 191 16.83 15.31 -10.75
CA ALA A 191 17.60 14.07 -10.66
C ALA A 191 17.90 13.65 -9.20
N GLN A 192 18.09 14.63 -8.31
CA GLN A 192 18.28 14.39 -6.88
C GLN A 192 17.00 13.87 -6.21
N ALA A 193 15.83 14.44 -6.54
CA ALA A 193 14.54 13.96 -6.05
C ALA A 193 14.25 12.52 -6.50
N ILE A 194 14.58 12.19 -7.76
CA ILE A 194 14.44 10.85 -8.32
C ILE A 194 15.39 9.87 -7.62
N ALA A 195 16.65 10.25 -7.39
CA ALA A 195 17.59 9.41 -6.63
C ALA A 195 17.14 9.21 -5.17
N TYR A 196 16.69 10.28 -4.51
CA TYR A 196 16.14 10.24 -3.15
C TYR A 196 14.96 9.29 -3.02
N SER A 197 14.14 9.20 -4.08
CA SER A 197 13.00 8.30 -4.16
C SER A 197 13.35 6.82 -3.88
N ARG A 198 14.60 6.41 -4.10
CA ARG A 198 15.09 5.06 -3.77
C ARG A 198 15.02 4.76 -2.28
N THR A 199 15.26 5.76 -1.45
CA THR A 199 15.24 5.63 0.02
C THR A 199 13.82 5.58 0.59
N LEU A 200 12.83 6.01 -0.17
CA LEU A 200 11.46 6.13 0.27
C LEU A 200 10.75 4.77 0.23
N THR A 201 10.52 4.19 1.41
CA THR A 201 9.72 2.97 1.58
C THR A 201 8.28 3.13 1.08
N LYS A 202 7.73 4.36 1.12
CA LYS A 202 6.39 4.71 0.62
C LYS A 202 6.20 4.44 -0.88
N LEU A 203 7.29 4.38 -1.67
CA LEU A 203 7.26 4.07 -3.10
C LEU A 203 7.32 2.56 -3.40
N GLY A 204 7.50 1.73 -2.37
CA GLY A 204 7.52 0.27 -2.43
C GLY A 204 8.75 -0.34 -3.13
N PRO A 205 9.11 -1.60 -2.81
CA PRO A 205 10.19 -2.32 -3.48
C PRO A 205 9.66 -2.95 -4.77
N ARG A 206 10.09 -2.44 -5.92
CA ARG A 206 9.73 -3.04 -7.22
C ARG A 206 10.90 -2.94 -8.19
N GLY A 207 11.72 -3.98 -8.26
CA GLY A 207 12.82 -4.11 -9.23
C GLY A 207 12.35 -4.28 -10.69
N SER A 208 11.10 -3.93 -10.99
CA SER A 208 10.48 -4.04 -12.32
C SER A 208 10.12 -2.67 -12.91
N LEU A 209 10.55 -1.57 -12.30
CA LEU A 209 10.30 -0.20 -12.76
C LEU A 209 11.59 0.61 -12.60
N SER A 210 11.79 1.58 -13.51
CA SER A 210 12.78 2.64 -13.35
C SER A 210 12.41 3.55 -12.17
N ASP A 211 13.35 4.33 -11.65
CA ASP A 211 13.07 5.28 -10.56
C ASP A 211 12.07 6.35 -11.01
N GLU A 212 12.21 6.81 -12.25
CA GLU A 212 11.27 7.70 -12.92
C GLU A 212 9.87 7.08 -13.00
N GLY A 213 9.76 5.82 -13.43
CA GLY A 213 8.49 5.10 -13.48
C GLY A 213 7.86 4.88 -12.09
N ARG A 214 8.66 4.72 -11.04
CA ARG A 214 8.18 4.60 -9.65
C ARG A 214 7.52 5.89 -9.18
N VAL A 215 8.18 7.02 -9.41
CA VAL A 215 7.68 8.34 -9.01
C VAL A 215 6.40 8.69 -9.78
N LEU A 216 6.37 8.47 -11.09
CA LEU A 216 5.18 8.72 -11.93
C LEU A 216 4.00 7.84 -11.51
N ARG A 217 4.25 6.55 -11.22
CA ARG A 217 3.20 5.64 -10.73
C ARG A 217 2.68 6.04 -9.36
N TYR A 218 3.54 6.51 -8.47
CA TYR A 218 3.09 6.99 -7.17
C TYR A 218 2.17 8.19 -7.31
N CYS A 219 2.51 9.14 -8.20
CA CYS A 219 1.63 10.27 -8.52
C CYS A 219 0.27 9.81 -9.03
N LEU A 220 0.18 8.75 -9.86
CA LEU A 220 -1.12 8.18 -10.24
C LEU A 220 -1.92 7.66 -9.04
N LEU A 221 -1.26 6.99 -8.09
CA LEU A 221 -1.93 6.30 -6.99
C LEU A 221 -2.36 7.24 -5.86
N THR A 222 -1.63 8.33 -5.63
CA THR A 222 -1.90 9.25 -4.51
C THR A 222 -2.79 10.42 -4.87
N CYS A 223 -2.95 10.70 -6.17
CA CYS A 223 -3.75 11.84 -6.61
C CYS A 223 -5.24 11.50 -6.85
N ASP A 224 -5.73 10.42 -6.25
CA ASP A 224 -7.08 9.87 -6.42
C ASP A 224 -8.21 10.67 -5.71
N ALA A 225 -8.06 11.99 -5.47
CA ALA A 225 -9.02 12.71 -4.63
C ALA A 225 -9.94 13.73 -5.33
N ASP A 226 -9.49 14.66 -6.17
CA ASP A 226 -10.37 15.78 -6.57
C ASP A 226 -10.19 16.38 -7.99
N GLU A 227 -9.17 15.98 -8.77
CA GLU A 227 -9.00 16.46 -10.14
C GLU A 227 -9.53 15.45 -11.16
N SER A 228 -10.38 15.90 -12.10
CA SER A 228 -10.88 15.04 -13.18
C SER A 228 -9.72 14.57 -14.05
N VAL A 229 -9.32 13.30 -13.89
CA VAL A 229 -8.36 12.66 -14.80
C VAL A 229 -8.95 12.75 -16.21
N ARG A 230 -8.23 13.37 -17.14
CA ARG A 230 -8.67 13.48 -18.54
C ARG A 230 -8.92 12.07 -19.08
N GLU A 231 -10.17 11.77 -19.43
CA GLU A 231 -10.50 10.50 -20.06
C GLU A 231 -9.80 10.41 -21.42
N LEU A 232 -8.98 9.37 -21.59
CA LEU A 232 -8.35 9.05 -22.86
C LEU A 232 -9.36 8.37 -23.79
N SER A 233 -9.38 8.81 -25.04
CA SER A 233 -10.08 8.12 -26.12
C SER A 233 -9.59 6.68 -26.28
N ARG A 234 -10.38 5.85 -26.95
CA ARG A 234 -10.04 4.43 -27.18
C ARG A 234 -8.71 4.27 -27.92
N ASP A 235 -8.41 5.17 -28.86
CA ASP A 235 -7.17 5.15 -29.64
C ASP A 235 -5.97 5.65 -28.83
N GLU A 236 -6.14 6.69 -28.00
CA GLU A 236 -5.11 7.13 -27.05
C GLU A 236 -4.78 6.03 -26.03
N ARG A 237 -5.81 5.33 -25.51
CA ARG A 237 -5.61 4.14 -24.66
C ARG A 237 -4.90 3.02 -25.39
N ARG A 238 -5.12 2.81 -26.68
CA ARG A 238 -4.40 1.76 -27.43
C ARG A 238 -2.93 2.11 -27.60
N ARG A 239 -2.60 3.39 -27.79
CA ARG A 239 -1.23 3.89 -27.93
C ARG A 239 -0.47 3.93 -26.60
N SER A 240 -1.16 4.23 -25.50
CA SER A 240 -0.52 4.33 -24.18
C SER A 240 -0.02 2.98 -23.63
N TRP A 241 -0.45 1.85 -24.19
CA TRP A 241 0.04 0.51 -23.84
C TRP A 241 1.01 -0.05 -24.89
N GLY A 242 1.25 0.68 -26.00
CA GLY A 242 1.98 0.25 -27.19
C GLY A 242 3.43 0.74 -27.30
N GLY A 243 4.07 1.04 -26.17
CA GLY A 243 5.54 1.15 -26.07
C GLY A 243 6.23 2.34 -26.77
N SER A 244 5.50 3.28 -27.39
CA SER A 244 6.13 4.45 -28.05
C SER A 244 5.80 5.80 -27.40
N GLU A 245 4.63 5.98 -26.77
CA GLU A 245 4.29 7.24 -26.08
C GLU A 245 3.31 6.95 -24.94
N VAL A 246 3.83 6.74 -23.73
CA VAL A 246 2.99 6.70 -22.53
C VAL A 246 2.77 8.15 -22.09
N ARG A 247 1.65 8.76 -22.50
CA ARG A 247 1.13 9.95 -21.81
C ARG A 247 0.47 9.50 -20.52
N TRP A 248 1.22 9.59 -19.43
CA TRP A 248 0.68 9.48 -18.09
C TRP A 248 -0.32 10.63 -17.90
N THR A 249 -1.62 10.35 -17.84
CA THR A 249 -2.62 11.38 -17.49
C THR A 249 -2.57 11.64 -16.00
N LEU A 250 -1.51 12.33 -15.58
CA LEU A 250 -1.25 12.69 -14.19
C LEU A 250 -1.96 14.01 -13.88
N PRO A 251 -2.65 14.13 -12.73
CA PRO A 251 -3.16 15.41 -12.25
C PRO A 251 -1.99 16.35 -12.00
N GLU A 252 -1.92 17.40 -12.82
CA GLU A 252 -0.71 18.20 -13.01
C GLU A 252 -0.37 19.01 -11.76
N THR A 253 -1.38 19.56 -11.08
CA THR A 253 -1.21 20.35 -9.86
C THR A 253 -0.64 19.51 -8.73
N ALA A 254 -1.25 18.35 -8.47
CA ALA A 254 -0.86 17.45 -7.39
C ALA A 254 0.52 16.82 -7.65
N SER A 255 0.80 16.44 -8.90
CA SER A 255 2.09 15.86 -9.28
C SER A 255 3.24 16.87 -9.16
N ARG A 256 3.02 18.14 -9.53
CA ARG A 256 4.01 19.21 -9.34
C ARG A 256 4.22 19.56 -7.87
N ALA A 257 3.16 19.55 -7.06
CA ALA A 257 3.27 19.76 -5.62
C ALA A 257 4.11 18.66 -4.96
N TYR A 258 3.88 17.40 -5.34
CA TYR A 258 4.68 16.27 -4.87
C TYR A 258 6.13 16.35 -5.38
N ALA A 259 6.36 16.76 -6.64
CA ALA A 259 7.71 16.95 -7.17
C ALA A 259 8.50 17.98 -6.36
N LYS A 260 7.84 19.06 -5.94
CA LYS A 260 8.45 20.08 -5.08
C LYS A 260 8.77 19.54 -3.69
N GLU A 261 7.81 18.88 -3.04
CA GLU A 261 8.01 18.23 -1.72
C GLU A 261 9.21 17.28 -1.77
N LEU A 262 9.26 16.41 -2.79
CA LEU A 262 10.33 15.44 -2.95
C LEU A 262 11.71 16.10 -3.18
N ALA A 263 11.75 17.24 -3.88
CA ALA A 263 12.98 18.00 -4.07
C ALA A 263 13.44 18.69 -2.78
N ASP A 264 12.51 19.24 -1.99
CA ASP A 264 12.80 19.86 -0.70
C ASP A 264 13.32 18.80 0.30
N ASP A 265 12.69 17.62 0.34
CA ASP A 265 13.14 16.48 1.16
C ASP A 265 14.53 15.98 0.76
N ALA A 266 14.76 15.82 -0.55
CA ALA A 266 16.06 15.38 -1.07
C ALA A 266 17.18 16.36 -0.70
N LYS A 267 16.90 17.67 -0.77
CA LYS A 267 17.82 18.72 -0.35
C LYS A 267 18.10 18.66 1.15
N ALA A 268 17.06 18.57 1.98
CA ALA A 268 17.20 18.50 3.43
C ALA A 268 18.03 17.30 3.88
N ALA A 269 17.82 16.14 3.28
CA ALA A 269 18.56 14.95 3.66
C ALA A 269 19.98 14.91 3.05
N ALA A 270 20.24 15.63 1.94
CA ALA A 270 21.61 15.90 1.47
C ALA A 270 22.40 16.78 2.44
N GLU A 271 21.76 17.81 3.04
CA GLU A 271 22.37 18.64 4.09
C GLU A 271 22.70 17.84 5.36
N GLN A 272 21.97 16.74 5.60
CA GLN A 272 22.24 15.79 6.69
C GLN A 272 23.32 14.74 6.36
N GLY A 273 23.92 14.81 5.16
CA GLY A 273 24.96 13.87 4.74
C GLY A 273 24.44 12.48 4.36
N VAL A 274 23.14 12.34 4.10
CA VAL A 274 22.58 11.08 3.59
C VAL A 274 22.97 10.96 2.11
N ALA A 275 23.90 10.07 1.81
CA ALA A 275 24.29 9.78 0.44
C ALA A 275 23.24 8.86 -0.22
N TYR A 276 22.77 9.25 -1.40
CA TYR A 276 21.90 8.42 -2.25
C TYR A 276 22.75 7.92 -3.42
N ALA A 277 22.91 6.60 -3.52
CA ALA A 277 23.55 5.91 -4.65
C ALA A 277 22.52 5.66 -5.76
#